data_AF-A0A1G9TFH8-F1
#
_entry.id   AF-A0A1G9TFH8-F1
#
_cell.length_a   1.000
_cell.length_b   1.000
_cell.length_c   1.000
_cell.angle_alpha   90.00
_cell.angle_beta   90.00
_cell.angle_gamma   90.00
#
_symmetry.space_group_name_H-M   'P 1'
#
loop_
_entity.id
_entity.type
_entity.pdbx_description
1 polymer ?
#
loop_
_entity_poly.entity_id
_entity_poly.type
_entity_poly.pdbx_seq_one_letter_code
_entity_poly.pdbx_strand_id
1 'polypeptide(L)' 'MINQEAVDLAKKIVELDLKRDETWENLAALAGDKAHELLRRVQNS' A
#
# COMPACT_ATOMS: atom_id res chain seq x y z
N MET A 1 -1.26 28.65 -8.70
CA MET A 1 -0.11 27.85 -8.22
C MET A 1 -0.65 26.72 -7.37
N ILE A 2 -0.13 25.50 -7.50
CA ILE A 2 -0.54 24.37 -6.65
C ILE A 2 0.07 24.60 -5.26
N ASN A 3 -0.67 24.31 -4.19
CA ASN A 3 -0.17 24.40 -2.81
C ASN A 3 1.01 23.42 -2.63
N GLN A 4 2.13 23.90 -2.08
CA GLN A 4 3.30 23.07 -1.82
C GLN A 4 2.99 21.88 -0.91
N GLU A 5 2.10 22.04 0.08
CA GLU A 5 1.64 20.94 0.94
C GLU A 5 0.92 19.85 0.13
N ALA A 6 0.15 20.22 -0.89
CA ALA A 6 -0.52 19.26 -1.76
C ALA A 6 0.50 18.49 -2.63
N VAL A 7 1.57 19.16 -3.07
CA VAL A 7 2.67 18.51 -3.80
C VAL A 7 3.42 17.53 -2.88
N ASP A 8 3.68 17.91 -1.64
CA ASP A 8 4.41 17.07 -0.70
C ASP A 8 3.57 15.85 -0.27
N LEU A 9 2.25 16.02 -0.10
CA LEU A 9 1.32 14.90 0.10
C LEU A 9 1.31 13.96 -1.12
N ALA A 10 1.31 14.48 -2.34
CA ALA A 10 1.35 13.66 -3.54
C ALA A 10 2.62 12.81 -3.62
N LYS A 11 3.79 13.39 -3.31
CA LYS A 11 5.06 12.63 -3.24
C LYS A 11 4.99 11.52 -2.20
N LYS A 12 4.46 11.82 -1.01
CA LYS A 12 4.30 10.85 0.06
C LYS A 12 3.38 9.70 -0.33
N ILE A 13 2.31 9.96 -1.09
CA ILE A 13 1.43 8.91 -1.61
C ILE A 13 2.22 7.97 -2.52
N VAL A 14 3.01 8.51 -3.47
CA VAL A 14 3.83 7.68 -4.37
C VAL A 14 4.84 6.81 -3.60
N GLU A 15 5.49 7.37 -2.58
CA GLU A 15 6.40 6.59 -1.72
C GLU A 15 5.68 5.46 -0.96
N LEU A 16 4.48 5.74 -0.45
CA LEU A 16 3.66 4.75 0.23
C LEU A 16 3.15 3.66 -0.71
N ASP A 17 2.80 4.01 -1.96
CA ASP A 17 2.37 3.06 -2.97
C ASP A 17 3.49 2.07 -3.33
N LEU A 18 4.71 2.56 -3.53
CA LEU A 18 5.88 1.69 -3.76
C LEU A 18 6.11 0.73 -2.60
N LYS A 19 6.05 1.24 -1.37
CA LYS A 19 6.22 0.41 -0.16
C LYS A 19 5.07 -0.59 0.01
N ARG A 20 3.85 -0.21 -0.37
CA ARG A 20 2.69 -1.10 -0.33
C ARG A 20 2.90 -2.27 -1.29
N ASP A 21 3.38 -2.02 -2.50
CA ASP A 21 3.63 -3.06 -3.49
C ASP A 21 4.72 -4.04 -3.01
N GLU A 22 5.83 -3.54 -2.48
CA GLU A 22 6.87 -4.39 -1.89
C GLU A 22 6.33 -5.25 -0.73
N THR A 23 5.53 -4.64 0.16
CA THR A 23 4.93 -5.35 1.29
C THR A 23 3.90 -6.39 0.82
N TRP A 24 3.15 -6.07 -0.24
CA TRP A 24 2.19 -6.96 -0.86
C TRP A 24 2.85 -8.21 -1.44
N GLU A 25 3.95 -8.06 -2.18
CA GLU A 25 4.70 -9.20 -2.74
C GLU A 25 5.20 -10.13 -1.63
N ASN A 26 5.73 -9.58 -0.54
CA ASN A 26 6.16 -10.36 0.62
C ASN A 26 4.98 -11.08 1.29
N LEU A 27 3.84 -10.39 1.46
CA LEU A 27 2.63 -11.00 2.00
C LEU A 27 2.12 -12.13 1.09
N ALA A 28 2.10 -11.91 -0.22
CA ALA A 28 1.67 -12.88 -1.21
C ALA A 28 2.56 -14.12 -1.22
N ALA A 29 3.89 -13.95 -1.14
CA ALA A 29 4.84 -15.05 -1.04
C ALA A 29 4.62 -15.90 0.21
N LEU A 30 4.24 -15.29 1.34
CA LEU A 30 4.02 -15.99 2.61
C LEU A 30 2.63 -16.65 2.71
N ALA A 31 1.59 -15.96 2.22
CA ALA A 31 0.20 -16.39 2.37
C ALA A 31 -0.34 -17.18 1.17
N GLY A 32 0.38 -17.19 0.04
CA GLY A 32 -0.04 -17.85 -1.20
C GLY A 32 -1.42 -17.40 -1.65
N ASP A 33 -2.26 -18.36 -2.05
CA ASP A 33 -3.63 -18.11 -2.54
C ASP A 33 -4.54 -17.40 -1.52
N LYS A 34 -4.15 -17.36 -0.24
CA LYS A 34 -4.91 -16.70 0.83
C LYS A 34 -4.55 -15.25 1.05
N ALA A 35 -3.54 -14.71 0.36
CA ALA A 35 -3.05 -13.35 0.56
C ALA A 35 -4.14 -12.28 0.42
N HIS A 36 -4.95 -12.36 -0.65
CA HIS A 36 -6.04 -11.40 -0.86
C HIS A 36 -7.13 -11.48 0.20
N GLU A 37 -7.52 -12.70 0.59
CA GLU A 37 -8.52 -12.93 1.63
C GLU A 37 -8.03 -12.38 2.98
N LEU A 38 -6.78 -12.67 3.34
CA LEU A 38 -6.14 -12.20 4.57
C LEU A 38 -6.06 -10.67 4.61
N LEU A 39 -5.57 -10.03 3.55
CA LEU A 39 -5.49 -8.57 3.48
C LEU A 39 -6.88 -7.94 3.65
N ARG A 40 -7.90 -8.49 2.98
CA ARG A 40 -9.27 -8.00 3.07
C ARG A 40 -9.87 -8.14 4.47
N ARG A 41 -9.52 -9.20 5.20
CA ARG A 41 -9.94 -9.36 6.60
C ARG A 41 -9.37 -8.26 7.49
N VAL A 42 -8.09 -7.92 7.33
CA VAL A 42 -7.42 -6.85 8.10
C VAL A 42 -7.92 -5.45 7.69
N GLN A 43 -8.26 -5.23 6.43
CA GLN A 43 -8.79 -3.93 5.97
C GLN A 43 -10.20 -3.63 6.48
N ASN A 44 -10.98 -4.67 6.81
CA ASN A 44 -12.36 -4.57 7.27
C ASN A 44 -12.52 -4.79 8.78
N SER A 45 -11.41 -4.91 9.53
CA SER A 45 -11.39 -5.09 10.98
C SER A 45 -11.30 -3.78 11.73
#